data_AF-A0A0N1IY74-F1
#
_entry.id   AF-A0A0N1IY74-F1
#
_cell.length_a   1.000
_cell.length_b   1.000
_cell.length_c   1.000
_cell.angle_alpha   90.00
_cell.angle_beta   90.00
_cell.angle_gamma   90.00
#
_symmetry.space_group_name_H-M   'P 1'
#
loop_
_entity.id
_entity.type
_entity.pdbx_description
1 polymer ?
#
loop_
_entity_poly.entity_id
_entity_poly.type
_entity_poly.pdbx_seq_one_letter_code
_entity_poly.pdbx_strand_id
1 'polypeptide(L)' 'MEKRFNADLTKEELKYFHFGIASISGMREIMKSKYDIEYFSMGCLLRTEMECYNKLVNKYINEKYDKSINDIYEEIEN' A
#
# COMPACT_ATOMS: atom_id res chain seq x y z
N MET A 1 3.28 -4.01 -14.76
CA MET A 1 2.50 -3.91 -13.50
C MET A 1 1.16 -3.21 -13.68
N GLU A 2 1.02 -2.22 -14.56
CA GLU A 2 -0.25 -1.49 -14.80
C GLU A 2 -1.46 -2.40 -15.08
N LYS A 3 -1.33 -3.41 -15.97
CA LYS A 3 -2.42 -4.36 -16.23
C LYS A 3 -2.91 -5.07 -14.96
N ARG A 4 -1.98 -5.45 -14.08
CA ARG A 4 -2.30 -6.11 -12.81
C ARG A 4 -2.95 -5.13 -11.83
N PHE A 5 -2.40 -3.92 -11.73
CA PHE A 5 -2.96 -2.85 -10.90
C PHE A 5 -4.40 -2.52 -11.30
N ASN A 6 -4.68 -2.34 -12.59
CA ASN A 6 -6.04 -2.05 -13.06
C ASN A 6 -7.01 -3.20 -12.76
N ALA A 7 -6.56 -4.46 -12.95
CA ALA A 7 -7.38 -5.63 -12.63
C ALA A 7 -7.69 -5.72 -11.12
N ASP A 8 -6.70 -5.49 -10.26
CA ASP A 8 -6.89 -5.51 -8.81
C ASP A 8 -7.73 -4.30 -8.35
N LEU A 9 -7.59 -3.13 -8.99
CA LEU A 9 -8.42 -1.94 -8.71
C LEU A 9 -9.89 -2.19 -9.02
N THR A 10 -10.21 -2.80 -10.17
CA THR A 10 -11.61 -3.15 -10.52
C THR A 10 -12.23 -4.18 -9.59
N LYS A 11 -11.39 -5.01 -8.95
CA LYS A 11 -11.83 -6.05 -8.02
C LYS A 11 -11.79 -5.63 -6.55
N GLU A 12 -11.36 -4.42 -6.24
CA GLU A 12 -11.16 -3.95 -4.85
C GLU A 12 -10.14 -4.83 -4.09
N GLU A 13 -9.12 -5.30 -4.80
CA GLU A 13 -8.06 -6.19 -4.28
C GLU A 13 -6.69 -5.49 -4.29
N LEU A 14 -6.63 -4.16 -4.09
CA LEU A 14 -5.36 -3.45 -4.10
C LEU A 14 -4.43 -3.92 -2.96
N LYS A 15 -3.12 -3.91 -3.21
CA LYS A 15 -2.09 -4.44 -2.31
C LYS A 15 -0.96 -3.45 -2.15
N TYR A 16 -0.44 -3.30 -0.95
CA TYR A 16 0.76 -2.51 -0.67
C TYR A 16 1.83 -3.39 -0.04
N PHE A 17 3.03 -3.37 -0.61
CA PHE A 17 4.14 -4.22 -0.19
C PHE A 17 5.19 -3.40 0.57
N HIS A 18 5.23 -3.53 1.88
CA HIS A 18 6.25 -2.86 2.69
C HIS A 18 7.55 -3.66 2.71
N PHE A 19 8.66 -2.98 2.45
CA PHE A 19 10.00 -3.53 2.53
C PHE A 19 10.75 -2.86 3.67
N GLY A 20 11.41 -3.64 4.51
CA GLY A 20 12.13 -3.15 5.68
C GLY A 20 12.35 -4.23 6.72
N ILE A 21 13.13 -3.89 7.76
CA ILE A 21 13.55 -4.82 8.81
C ILE A 21 12.36 -5.32 9.65
N ALA A 22 11.35 -4.48 9.85
CA ALA A 22 10.16 -4.80 10.62
C ALA A 22 8.88 -4.36 9.89
N SER A 23 7.79 -5.06 10.18
CA SER A 23 6.44 -4.59 9.86
C SER A 23 6.11 -3.35 10.69
N ILE A 24 5.37 -2.43 10.10
CA ILE A 24 4.88 -1.27 10.81
C ILE A 24 3.59 -1.64 11.55
N SER A 25 3.55 -1.46 12.87
CA SER A 25 2.37 -1.73 13.68
C SER A 25 1.18 -0.88 13.22
N GLY A 26 -0.04 -1.43 13.24
CA GLY A 26 -1.25 -0.72 12.82
C GLY A 26 -1.44 -0.53 11.31
N MET A 27 -0.38 -0.59 10.49
CA MET A 27 -0.49 -0.35 9.03
C MET A 27 -1.44 -1.31 8.34
N ARG A 28 -1.45 -2.59 8.74
CA ARG A 28 -2.38 -3.57 8.16
C ARG A 28 -3.83 -3.22 8.43
N GLU A 29 -4.14 -2.74 9.63
CA GLU A 29 -5.50 -2.41 10.05
C GLU A 29 -5.99 -1.14 9.39
N ILE A 30 -5.20 -0.06 9.41
CA ILE A 30 -5.61 1.23 8.83
C ILE A 30 -5.74 1.15 7.30
N MET A 31 -4.79 0.47 6.61
CA MET A 31 -4.83 0.32 5.15
C MET A 31 -6.07 -0.47 4.71
N LYS A 32 -6.44 -1.52 5.45
CA LYS A 32 -7.63 -2.31 5.11
C LYS A 32 -8.92 -1.56 5.45
N SER A 33 -9.02 -0.96 6.63
CA SER A 33 -10.26 -0.37 7.13
C SER A 33 -10.64 0.98 6.49
N LYS A 34 -9.65 1.85 6.25
CA LYS A 34 -9.90 3.20 5.70
C LYS A 34 -9.70 3.30 4.19
N TYR A 35 -8.79 2.49 3.65
CA TYR A 35 -8.35 2.61 2.25
C TYR A 35 -8.69 1.41 1.38
N ASP A 36 -9.16 0.31 1.97
CA ASP A 36 -9.42 -0.98 1.32
C ASP A 36 -8.21 -1.52 0.52
N ILE A 37 -7.02 -1.38 1.11
CA ILE A 37 -5.76 -1.86 0.54
C ILE A 37 -5.18 -2.90 1.49
N GLU A 38 -4.88 -4.08 0.96
CA GLU A 38 -4.19 -5.12 1.72
C GLU A 38 -2.72 -4.78 1.92
N TYR A 39 -2.23 -4.87 3.15
CA TYR A 39 -0.83 -4.58 3.48
C TYR A 39 -0.04 -5.87 3.71
N PHE A 40 1.08 -6.01 2.99
CA PHE A 40 2.01 -7.12 3.10
C PHE A 40 3.36 -6.62 3.59
N SER A 41 3.86 -7.15 4.70
CA SER A 41 5.24 -6.93 5.12
C SER A 41 6.12 -8.00 4.48
N MET A 42 6.97 -7.58 3.55
CA MET A 42 7.85 -8.44 2.77
C MET A 42 9.23 -8.65 3.41
N GLY A 43 9.52 -7.92 4.49
CA GLY A 43 10.85 -7.92 5.10
C GLY A 43 11.90 -7.33 4.14
N CYS A 44 13.09 -7.92 4.13
CA CYS A 44 14.18 -7.55 3.20
C CYS A 44 14.06 -8.20 1.80
N LEU A 45 12.95 -8.88 1.50
CA LEU A 45 12.74 -9.55 0.20
C LEU A 45 12.29 -8.55 -0.87
N LEU A 46 13.17 -7.62 -1.24
CA LEU A 46 12.94 -6.63 -2.28
C LEU A 46 12.63 -7.32 -3.63
N ARG A 47 11.54 -6.90 -4.26
CA ARG A 47 11.11 -7.38 -5.58
C ARG A 47 10.67 -6.20 -6.44
N THR A 48 11.38 -5.96 -7.54
CA THR A 48 11.16 -4.79 -8.39
C THR A 48 9.72 -4.68 -8.91
N GLU A 49 9.05 -5.80 -9.19
CA GLU A 49 7.65 -5.79 -9.65
C GLU A 49 6.70 -5.24 -8.57
N MET A 50 6.95 -5.57 -7.30
CA MET A 50 6.15 -5.09 -6.18
C MET A 50 6.43 -3.60 -5.89
N GLU A 51 7.68 -3.16 -6.03
CA GLU A 51 8.00 -1.73 -5.97
C GLU A 51 7.31 -0.94 -7.10
N CYS A 52 7.33 -1.47 -8.32
CA CYS A 52 6.59 -0.89 -9.45
C CYS A 52 5.08 -0.86 -9.19
N TYR A 53 4.53 -1.89 -8.54
CA TYR A 53 3.12 -1.90 -8.15
C TYR A 53 2.82 -0.81 -7.10
N ASN A 54 3.65 -0.70 -6.05
CA ASN A 54 3.50 0.31 -5.01
C ASN A 54 3.52 1.72 -5.58
N LYS A 55 4.32 2.01 -6.61
CA LYS A 55 4.30 3.34 -7.27
C LYS A 55 2.91 3.68 -7.83
N LEU A 56 2.21 2.70 -8.40
CA LEU A 56 0.86 2.88 -8.92
C LEU A 56 -0.15 3.05 -7.77
N VAL A 57 -0.01 2.26 -6.70
CA VAL A 57 -0.86 2.38 -5.50
C VAL A 57 -0.66 3.73 -4.81
N ASN A 58 0.58 4.21 -4.67
CA ASN A 58 0.88 5.52 -4.11
C ASN A 58 0.24 6.64 -4.92
N LYS A 59 0.33 6.56 -6.25
CA LYS A 59 -0.35 7.50 -7.14
C LYS A 59 -1.86 7.49 -6.92
N TYR A 60 -2.47 6.30 -6.86
CA TYR A 60 -3.91 6.17 -6.58
C TYR A 60 -4.31 6.73 -5.22
N ILE A 61 -3.53 6.46 -4.17
CA ILE A 61 -3.80 6.99 -2.82
C ILE A 61 -3.76 8.52 -2.85
N ASN A 62 -2.77 9.10 -3.51
CA ASN A 62 -2.66 10.55 -3.65
C ASN A 62 -3.84 11.13 -4.46
N GLU A 63 -4.17 10.56 -5.61
CA GLU A 63 -5.27 11.06 -6.46
C GLU A 63 -6.65 10.93 -5.80
N LYS A 64 -6.90 9.86 -5.03
CA LYS A 64 -8.21 9.58 -4.44
C LYS A 64 -8.41 10.20 -3.06
N TYR A 65 -7.35 10.27 -2.25
CA TYR A 65 -7.44 10.65 -0.84
C TYR A 65 -6.59 11.88 -0.49
N ASP A 66 -5.79 12.39 -1.43
CA ASP A 66 -4.81 13.47 -1.20
C ASP A 66 -3.82 13.13 -0.07
N LYS A 67 -3.34 11.88 -0.07
CA LYS A 67 -2.42 11.36 0.95
C LYS A 67 -1.22 10.62 0.35
N SER A 68 -0.16 10.56 1.14
CA SER A 68 0.96 9.65 0.99
C SER A 68 0.88 8.50 1.99
N ILE A 69 1.73 7.49 1.83
CA ILE A 69 1.87 6.40 2.81
C ILE A 69 2.35 6.91 4.17
N ASN A 70 3.15 7.99 4.20
CA ASN A 70 3.61 8.58 5.45
C ASN A 70 2.46 9.27 6.19
N ASP A 71 1.57 9.97 5.49
CA ASP A 71 0.39 10.57 6.13
C ASP A 71 -0.52 9.50 6.75
N ILE A 72 -0.66 8.35 6.07
CA ILE A 72 -1.41 7.19 6.60
C ILE A 72 -0.71 6.61 7.84
N TYR A 73 0.62 6.59 7.85
CA TYR A 73 1.38 6.14 9.02
C TYR A 73 1.15 7.07 10.22
N GLU A 74 1.19 8.38 10.01
CA GLU A 74 0.94 9.38 11.07
C GLU A 74 -0.49 9.28 11.65
N GLU A 75 -1.47 8.82 10.89
CA GLU A 75 -2.82 8.55 11.41
C GLU A 75 -2.90 7.40 12.42
N ILE A 76 -1.90 6.53 12.49
CA ILE A 76 -1.84 5.45 13.49
C ILE A 76 -1.32 5.99 14.82
N GLU A 77 -0.42 6.96 14.77
CA GLU A 77 0.23 7.53 15.96
C GLU A 77 -0.64 8.56 16.70
N ASN A 78 -1.75 9.01 16.09
CA ASN A 78 -2.71 9.98 16.62
C ASN A 78 -4.00 9.33 17.13
#